data_AF-A0AA96TQV4-F1
#
_entry.id   AF-A0AA96TQV4-F1
#
_cell.length_a   1.000
_cell.length_b   1.000
_cell.length_c   1.000
_cell.angle_alpha   90.00
_cell.angle_beta   90.00
_cell.angle_gamma   90.00
#
_symmetry.space_group_name_H-M   'P 1'
#
loop_
_entity.id
_entity.type
_entity.pdbx_description
1 polymer ?
#
loop_
_entity_poly.entity_id
_entity_poly.type
_entity_poly.pdbx_seq_one_letter_code
_entity_poly.pdbx_strand_id
1 'polypeptide(L)'
;MTRRDHTAEAFVRSLFGHHGRSMLAYAERLTGHRAVAEDVVQEALLLAWRHAEHLPAPEHRRGWLLAVIHRIAPDRNPRSHHREPRTTAPTTRADHHATLLHTAG
;
A
#
# COMPACT_ATOMS: atom_id res chain seq x y z
N MET A 1 3.49 21.84 -12.97
CA MET A 1 3.68 21.07 -11.73
C MET A 1 2.96 21.83 -10.61
N THR A 2 1.82 21.31 -10.13
CA THR A 2 0.86 22.06 -9.31
C THR A 2 1.16 21.95 -7.81
N ARG A 3 0.64 22.86 -6.97
CA ARG A 3 0.79 22.82 -5.50
C ARG A 3 0.30 21.51 -4.88
N ARG A 4 -0.71 20.87 -5.48
CA ARG A 4 -1.24 19.57 -5.04
C ARG A 4 -0.22 18.45 -5.20
N ASP A 5 0.56 18.46 -6.28
CA ASP A 5 1.61 17.46 -6.55
C ASP A 5 2.70 17.51 -5.47
N HIS A 6 3.08 18.72 -5.04
CA HIS A 6 4.10 18.92 -4.00
C HIS A 6 3.62 18.43 -2.63
N THR A 7 2.35 18.65 -2.28
CA THR A 7 1.77 18.12 -1.04
C THR A 7 1.69 16.59 -1.07
N ALA A 8 1.32 16.01 -2.21
CA ALA A 8 1.32 14.56 -2.41
C ALA A 8 2.72 13.95 -2.24
N GLU A 9 3.73 14.54 -2.87
CA GLU A 9 5.11 14.10 -2.76
C GLU A 9 5.63 14.19 -1.32
N ALA A 10 5.42 15.33 -0.65
CA ALA A 10 5.86 15.52 0.73
C ALA A 10 5.19 14.52 1.69
N PHE A 11 3.92 14.21 1.45
CA PHE A 11 3.18 13.21 2.19
C PHE A 11 3.76 11.80 2.02
N VAL A 12 3.97 11.37 0.76
CA VAL A 12 4.56 10.05 0.46
C VAL A 12 5.97 9.94 1.02
N ARG A 13 6.78 11.00 0.91
CA ARG A 13 8.15 11.05 1.43
C ARG A 13 8.18 10.93 2.95
N SER A 14 7.24 11.58 3.64
CA SER A 14 7.08 11.45 5.10
C SER A 14 6.77 10.00 5.50
N LEU A 15 5.78 9.37 4.86
CA LEU A 15 5.45 7.97 5.14
C LEU A 15 6.63 7.03 4.88
N PHE A 16 7.32 7.21 3.76
CA PHE A 16 8.48 6.40 3.44
C PHE A 16 9.62 6.62 4.46
N GLY A 17 9.89 7.86 4.86
CA GLY A 17 10.90 8.18 5.87
C GLY A 17 10.62 7.52 7.22
N HIS A 18 9.36 7.48 7.65
CA HIS A 18 8.98 6.89 8.95
C HIS A 18 8.83 5.37 8.92
N HIS A 19 8.37 4.78 7.81
CA HIS A 19 7.95 3.38 7.79
C HIS A 19 8.62 2.53 6.72
N GLY A 20 9.27 3.14 5.73
CA GLY A 20 9.79 2.49 4.52
C GLY A 20 10.72 1.31 4.80
N ARG A 21 11.63 1.43 5.77
CA ARG A 21 12.52 0.31 6.16
C ARG A 21 11.74 -0.91 6.66
N SER A 22 10.74 -0.69 7.52
CA SER A 22 9.93 -1.78 8.07
C SER A 22 8.97 -2.39 7.05
N MET A 23 8.43 -1.55 6.17
CA MET A 23 7.61 -1.98 5.04
C MET A 23 8.41 -2.86 4.09
N LEU A 24 9.61 -2.40 3.72
CA LEU A 24 10.48 -3.11 2.80
C LEU A 24 10.96 -4.45 3.36
N ALA A 25 11.46 -4.48 4.59
CA ALA A 25 11.90 -5.73 5.23
C ALA A 25 10.76 -6.75 5.33
N TYR A 26 9.54 -6.30 5.61
CA TYR A 26 8.37 -7.17 5.67
C TYR A 26 7.96 -7.68 4.29
N ALA A 27 7.93 -6.81 3.28
CA ALA A 27 7.62 -7.18 1.90
C ALA A 27 8.67 -8.15 1.32
N GLU A 28 9.96 -7.93 1.59
CA GLU A 28 11.04 -8.85 1.21
C GLU A 28 10.84 -10.24 1.83
N ARG A 29 10.44 -10.30 3.12
CA ARG A 29 10.15 -11.58 3.78
C ARG A 29 8.99 -12.33 3.13
N LEU A 30 7.99 -11.62 2.61
CA LEU A 30 6.83 -12.24 1.95
C LEU A 30 7.12 -12.65 0.50
N THR A 31 7.94 -11.87 -0.22
CA THR A 31 8.16 -12.02 -1.66
C THR A 31 9.43 -12.77 -2.01
N GLY A 32 10.42 -12.80 -1.11
CA GLY A 32 11.74 -13.39 -1.34
C GLY A 32 12.63 -12.62 -2.34
N HIS A 33 12.15 -11.48 -2.87
CA HIS A 33 12.82 -10.73 -3.94
C HIS A 33 12.78 -9.23 -3.67
N ARG A 34 13.96 -8.61 -3.60
CA ARG A 34 14.13 -7.18 -3.31
C ARG A 34 13.34 -6.28 -4.26
N ALA A 35 13.39 -6.53 -5.56
CA ALA A 35 12.71 -5.72 -6.57
C ALA A 35 11.18 -5.81 -6.43
N VAL A 36 10.63 -7.02 -6.28
CA VAL A 36 9.18 -7.23 -6.06
C VAL A 36 8.72 -6.55 -4.76
N ALA A 37 9.55 -6.58 -3.72
CA ALA A 37 9.27 -5.88 -2.48
C ALA A 37 9.19 -4.35 -2.66
N GLU A 38 10.03 -3.74 -3.50
CA GLU A 38 9.94 -2.29 -3.82
C GLU A 38 8.62 -1.95 -4.48
N ASP A 39 8.19 -2.75 -5.45
CA ASP A 39 6.94 -2.53 -6.17
C ASP A 39 5.75 -2.60 -5.20
N VAL A 40 5.75 -3.59 -4.31
CA VAL A 40 4.75 -3.73 -3.25
C VAL A 40 4.74 -2.52 -2.31
N VAL A 41 5.91 -2.03 -1.89
CA VAL A 41 6.00 -0.85 -1.01
C VAL A 41 5.52 0.41 -1.71
N GLN A 42 5.89 0.60 -2.98
CA GLN A 42 5.43 1.72 -3.79
C GLN A 42 3.91 1.71 -3.94
N GLU A 43 3.32 0.56 -4.28
CA GLU A 43 1.86 0.42 -4.38
C GLU A 43 1.15 0.68 -3.05
N ALA A 44 1.70 0.20 -1.93
CA ALA A 44 1.16 0.48 -0.60
C ALA A 44 1.16 1.99 -0.28
N LEU A 45 2.23 2.72 -0.64
CA LEU A 45 2.31 4.16 -0.46
C LEU A 45 1.33 4.91 -1.37
N LEU A 46 1.14 4.45 -2.61
CA LEU A 46 0.14 5.01 -3.53
C LEU A 46 -1.29 4.83 -2.99
N LEU A 47 -1.60 3.66 -2.42
CA LEU A 47 -2.87 3.41 -1.76
C LEU A 47 -3.06 4.30 -0.53
N ALA A 48 -2.01 4.47 0.29
CA ALA A 48 -2.04 5.37 1.44
C ALA A 48 -2.33 6.81 1.03
N TRP A 49 -1.72 7.29 -0.06
CA TRP A 49 -1.97 8.62 -0.59
C TRP A 49 -3.40 8.78 -1.14
N ARG A 50 -3.88 7.81 -1.95
CA ARG A 50 -5.26 7.82 -2.49
C ARG A 50 -6.33 7.81 -1.40
N HIS A 51 -6.01 7.27 -0.23
CA HIS A 51 -6.92 7.19 0.92
C HIS A 51 -6.41 8.00 2.11
N ALA A 52 -5.69 9.11 1.87
CA ALA A 52 -5.04 9.89 2.93
C ALA A 52 -6.02 10.39 4.01
N GLU A 53 -7.25 10.72 3.63
CA GLU A 53 -8.33 11.14 4.54
C GLU A 53 -8.79 10.04 5.51
N HIS A 54 -8.51 8.77 5.19
CA HIS A 54 -8.93 7.59 5.95
C HIS A 54 -7.75 6.87 6.61
N LEU A 55 -6.56 7.50 6.63
CA LEU A 55 -5.41 6.88 7.26
C LEU A 55 -5.59 6.80 8.77
N PRO A 56 -5.20 5.67 9.38
CA PRO A 56 -5.21 5.56 10.83
C PRO A 56 -4.32 6.62 11.48
N ALA A 57 -4.64 6.87 12.76
CA ALA A 57 -3.82 7.69 13.63
C ALA A 57 -2.34 7.22 13.62
N PRO A 58 -1.37 8.14 13.79
CA PRO A 58 0.05 7.86 13.61
C PRO A 58 0.56 6.59 14.32
N GLU A 59 0.06 6.31 15.52
CA GLU A 59 0.41 5.15 16.34
C GLU A 59 -0.06 3.81 15.75
N HIS A 60 -1.18 3.79 15.01
CA HIS A 60 -1.73 2.60 14.36
C HIS A 60 -1.28 2.45 12.90
N ARG A 61 -0.71 3.50 12.33
CA ARG A 61 -0.39 3.59 10.90
C ARG A 61 0.58 2.52 10.43
N ARG A 62 1.59 2.19 11.24
CA ARG A 62 2.55 1.14 10.89
C ARG A 62 1.87 -0.22 10.70
N GLY A 63 0.99 -0.61 11.63
CA GLY A 63 0.26 -1.87 11.54
C GLY A 63 -0.61 -1.93 10.29
N TRP A 64 -1.30 -0.82 9.98
CA TRP A 64 -2.10 -0.70 8.77
C TRP A 64 -1.28 -0.83 7.49
N LEU A 65 -0.12 -0.16 7.40
CA LEU A 65 0.76 -0.26 6.22
C LEU A 65 1.26 -1.70 5.99
N LEU A 66 1.60 -2.41 7.07
CA LEU A 66 2.01 -3.82 6.97
C LEU A 66 0.84 -4.73 6.56
N ALA A 67 -0.37 -4.45 7.03
CA ALA A 67 -1.57 -5.17 6.61
C ALA A 67 -1.87 -4.97 5.11
N VAL A 68 -1.71 -3.75 4.60
CA VAL A 68 -1.82 -3.46 3.16
C VAL A 68 -0.79 -4.26 2.37
N ILE A 69 0.48 -4.27 2.79
CA ILE A 69 1.55 -5.05 2.15
C ILE A 69 1.21 -6.53 2.13
N HIS A 70 0.77 -7.09 3.25
CA HIS A 70 0.41 -8.50 3.36
C HIS A 70 -0.68 -8.89 2.34
N ARG A 71 -1.65 -8.01 2.12
CA ARG A 71 -2.75 -8.23 1.19
C ARG A 71 -2.31 -8.20 -0.28
N ILE A 72 -1.40 -7.32 -0.65
CA ILE A 72 -1.03 -7.10 -2.07
C ILE A 72 0.21 -7.91 -2.51
N ALA A 73 1.09 -8.31 -1.60
CA ALA A 73 2.32 -9.03 -1.93
C ALA A 73 2.10 -10.35 -2.71
N PRO A 74 1.08 -11.19 -2.41
CA PRO A 74 0.88 -12.46 -3.13
C PRO A 74 0.57 -12.30 -4.62
N ASP A 75 -0.06 -11.17 -5.01
CA ASP A 75 -0.43 -10.86 -6.39
C ASP A 75 0.79 -10.48 -7.25
N ARG A 76 1.89 -10.06 -6.60
CA ARG A 76 3.13 -9.61 -7.24
C ARG A 76 4.18 -10.71 -7.39
N ASN A 77 3.90 -11.92 -6.91
CA ASN A 77 4.82 -13.03 -7.08
C ASN A 77 4.72 -13.58 -8.53
N PRO A 78 5.80 -13.61 -9.30
CA PRO A 78 5.79 -14.13 -10.66
C PRO A 78 5.34 -15.59 -10.78
N ARG A 79 5.47 -16.38 -9.70
CA ARG A 79 4.95 -17.76 -9.62
C ARG A 79 3.43 -17.83 -9.43
N SER A 80 2.79 -16.75 -8.97
CA SER A 80 1.34 -16.61 -8.83
C SER A 80 0.65 -16.18 -10.13
N HIS A 81 1.39 -15.73 -11.15
CA HIS A 81 0.84 -15.20 -12.41
C HIS A 81 0.27 -16.27 -13.38
N HIS A 82 0.03 -17.51 -12.92
CA HIS A 82 -0.93 -18.39 -13.60
C HIS A 82 -2.40 -18.06 -13.26
N ARG A 83 -2.63 -16.90 -12.62
CA ARG A 83 -3.94 -16.28 -12.51
C ARG A 83 -4.00 -15.09 -13.47
N GLU A 84 -4.87 -15.23 -14.46
CA GLU A 84 -5.20 -14.29 -15.53
C GLU A 84 -5.20 -12.81 -15.07
N PRO A 85 -4.71 -11.87 -15.91
CA PRO A 85 -4.64 -10.45 -15.54
C PRO A 85 -6.05 -9.96 -15.24
N ARG A 86 -6.31 -9.69 -13.96
CA ARG A 86 -7.54 -9.04 -13.55
C ARG A 86 -7.42 -7.58 -13.99
N THR A 87 -7.78 -7.32 -15.24
CA THR A 87 -8.03 -5.99 -15.78
C THR A 87 -9.03 -5.31 -14.87
N THR A 88 -8.54 -4.52 -13.92
CA THR A 88 -9.37 -3.60 -13.16
C THR A 88 -9.67 -2.44 -14.09
N ALA A 89 -10.74 -2.59 -14.88
CA ALA A 89 -11.44 -1.45 -15.44
C ALA A 89 -11.72 -0.44 -14.31
N PRO A 90 -11.70 0.88 -14.58
CA PRO A 90 -12.03 1.88 -13.57
C PRO A 90 -13.54 1.83 -13.32
N THR A 91 -14.00 0.82 -12.57
CA THR A 91 -15.31 0.87 -11.96
C THR A 91 -15.21 1.90 -10.86
N THR A 92 -15.95 2.99 -11.03
CA THR A 92 -16.46 3.81 -9.94
C THR A 92 -17.13 2.89 -8.91
N ARG A 93 -16.31 2.34 -8.02
CA ARG A 93 -16.70 1.78 -6.73
C ARG A 93 -15.98 2.61 -5.70
N ALA A 94 -16.44 3.86 -5.61
CA ALA A 94 -16.52 4.50 -4.31
C ALA A 94 -17.16 3.48 -3.36
N ASP A 95 -16.64 3.44 -2.13
CA ASP A 95 -17.20 2.64 -1.04
C ASP A 95 -16.86 1.15 -1.19
N HIS A 96 -15.83 0.67 -0.48
CA HIS A 96 -15.73 -0.66 0.17
C HIS A 96 -14.30 -1.05 0.59
N HIS A 97 -13.25 -0.36 0.12
CA HIS A 97 -11.89 -0.54 0.70
C HIS A 97 -11.74 0.14 2.08
N ALA A 98 -12.73 0.93 2.49
CA ALA A 98 -12.95 1.42 3.85
C ALA A 98 -13.82 0.47 4.71
N THR A 99 -14.39 -0.61 4.16
CA THR A 99 -15.35 -1.48 4.87
C THR A 99 -14.70 -2.50 5.81
N LEU A 100 -13.37 -2.55 5.91
CA LEU A 100 -12.66 -3.33 6.94
C LEU A 100 -11.97 -2.45 7.98
N LEU A 101 -12.47 -1.22 8.19
CA LEU A 101 -12.09 -0.34 9.30
C LEU A 101 -12.85 -0.64 10.62
N HIS A 102 -13.58 -1.76 10.73
CA HIS A 102 -14.51 -1.99 11.86
C HIS A 102 -14.32 -3.29 12.65
N THR A 103 -13.15 -3.94 12.62
CA THR A 103 -12.92 -5.10 13.50
C THR A 103 -11.49 -5.16 14.02
N ALA A 104 -11.23 -4.33 15.02
CA ALA A 104 -10.26 -4.60 16.07
C ALA A 104 -10.75 -3.85 17.31
N GLY A 105 -11.80 -4.40 17.91
CA GLY A 105 -12.14 -4.20 19.32
C GLY A 105 -11.62 -5.38 20.13
#